data_AF-A0A3P1WXP5-F1
#
_entry.id   AF-A0A3P1WXP5-F1
#
_cell.length_a   1.000
_cell.length_b   1.000
_cell.length_c   1.000
_cell.angle_alpha   90.00
_cell.angle_beta   90.00
_cell.angle_gamma   90.00
#
_symmetry.space_group_name_H-M   'P 1'
#
loop_
_entity.id
_entity.type
_entity.pdbx_description
1 polymer ?
#
loop_
_entity_poly.entity_id
_entity_poly.type
_entity_poly.pdbx_seq_one_letter_code
_entity_poly.pdbx_strand_id
1 'polypeptide(L)'
;MMPDVVWLQRLLQNRFDVLDDDETLVGQVLPDAAANRDLSVVDPAARTLFQLTRHLDWGHTFEMALPNDDLLATLHQEFADTTLTMGDGAVLDVIARSLGSEFEVLDPSGELLAFIARRRCPGRHHLDPEAHRIGFAATTPHEQRLAILGTVIVLDLIRAEGARFLARNLP
;
A
#
# COMPACT_ATOMS: atom_id res chain seq x y z
N MET A 1 -16.15 -5.28 -2.16
CA MET A 1 -16.02 -4.29 -1.07
C MET A 1 -14.86 -4.73 -0.20
N MET A 2 -13.93 -3.83 0.13
CA MET A 2 -12.75 -4.18 0.92
C MET A 2 -13.12 -4.26 2.42
N PRO A 3 -12.69 -5.30 3.15
CA PRO A 3 -12.95 -5.44 4.59
C PRO A 3 -12.38 -4.29 5.43
N ASP A 4 -12.83 -4.18 6.68
CA ASP A 4 -12.29 -3.21 7.65
C ASP A 4 -10.86 -3.54 8.09
N VAL A 5 -10.47 -4.82 7.97
CA VAL A 5 -9.11 -5.26 8.26
C VAL A 5 -8.62 -6.09 7.10
N VAL A 6 -7.43 -5.72 6.60
CA VAL A 6 -6.72 -6.53 5.60
C VAL A 6 -5.27 -6.72 5.99
N TRP A 7 -4.68 -7.77 5.44
CA TRP A 7 -3.29 -8.15 5.61
C TRP A 7 -2.62 -8.10 4.26
N LEU A 8 -1.55 -7.32 4.17
CA LEU A 8 -0.71 -7.26 2.98
C LEU A 8 0.52 -8.12 3.21
N GLN A 9 0.57 -9.25 2.52
CA GLN A 9 1.68 -10.19 2.53
C GLN A 9 2.50 -10.03 1.26
N ARG A 10 3.80 -9.74 1.41
CA ARG A 10 4.71 -9.70 0.28
C ARG A 10 5.10 -11.11 -0.14
N LEU A 11 5.00 -11.38 -1.44
CA LEU A 11 5.50 -12.57 -2.09
C LEU A 11 6.77 -12.25 -2.90
N LEU A 12 7.24 -13.21 -3.68
CA LEU A 12 8.38 -13.02 -4.56
C LEU A 12 8.05 -12.03 -5.70
N GLN A 13 9.09 -11.39 -6.26
CA GLN A 13 9.00 -10.59 -7.49
C GLN A 13 7.98 -9.44 -7.43
N ASN A 14 7.88 -8.75 -6.28
CA ASN A 14 6.95 -7.64 -6.05
C ASN A 14 5.47 -8.03 -6.22
N ARG A 15 5.13 -9.31 -6.00
CA ARG A 15 3.76 -9.75 -5.85
C ARG A 15 3.32 -9.63 -4.40
N PHE A 16 2.04 -9.40 -4.17
CA PHE A 16 1.47 -9.38 -2.83
C PHE A 16 0.11 -10.06 -2.82
N ASP A 17 -0.19 -10.77 -1.75
CA ASP A 17 -1.55 -11.18 -1.44
C ASP A 17 -2.16 -10.18 -0.45
N VAL A 18 -3.43 -9.84 -0.68
CA VAL A 18 -4.26 -9.06 0.23
C VAL A 18 -5.30 -10.00 0.81
N LEU A 19 -5.20 -10.25 2.11
CA LEU A 19 -5.99 -11.24 2.83
C LEU A 19 -6.88 -10.54 3.86
N ASP A 20 -8.05 -11.10 4.17
CA ASP A 20 -8.84 -10.64 5.31
C ASP A 20 -8.39 -11.28 6.63
N ASP A 21 -9.13 -11.03 7.72
CA ASP A 21 -8.83 -11.61 9.03
C ASP A 21 -9.09 -13.13 9.13
N ASP A 22 -9.77 -13.72 8.15
CA ASP A 22 -9.97 -15.16 8.04
C ASP A 22 -8.97 -15.82 7.07
N GLU A 23 -7.92 -15.09 6.66
CA GLU A 23 -6.93 -15.50 5.65
C GLU A 23 -7.54 -15.77 4.26
N THR A 24 -8.72 -15.22 3.99
CA THR A 24 -9.36 -15.32 2.67
C THR A 24 -8.77 -14.27 1.74
N LEU A 25 -8.46 -14.69 0.51
CA LEU A 25 -7.97 -13.79 -0.53
C LEU A 25 -9.03 -12.75 -0.91
N VAL A 26 -8.74 -11.48 -0.67
CA VAL A 26 -9.60 -10.35 -1.02
C VAL A 26 -9.00 -9.44 -2.09
N GLY A 27 -7.73 -9.67 -2.46
CA GLY A 27 -7.10 -9.04 -3.61
C GLY A 27 -5.66 -9.51 -3.80
N GLN A 28 -5.08 -9.14 -4.92
CA GLN A 28 -3.68 -9.44 -5.26
C GLN A 28 -3.02 -8.24 -5.91
N VAL A 29 -1.72 -8.11 -5.69
CA VAL A 29 -0.86 -7.16 -6.39
C VAL A 29 0.04 -7.95 -7.32
N LEU A 30 -0.06 -7.66 -8.61
CA LEU A 30 0.65 -8.37 -9.67
C LEU A 30 1.53 -7.39 -10.44
N PRO A 31 2.79 -7.75 -10.75
CA PRO A 31 3.57 -6.98 -11.69
C PRO A 31 2.89 -7.01 -13.06
N ASP A 32 2.72 -5.84 -13.66
CA ASP A 32 2.25 -5.75 -15.03
C ASP A 32 3.36 -6.22 -15.97
N ALA A 33 3.07 -7.27 -16.73
CA ALA A 33 4.02 -7.84 -17.68
C ALA A 33 4.22 -6.96 -18.92
N ALA A 34 3.27 -6.06 -19.23
CA ALA A 34 3.33 -5.17 -20.38
C ALA A 34 4.14 -3.90 -20.08
N ALA A 35 4.16 -3.46 -18.82
CA ALA A 35 4.85 -2.26 -18.38
C ALA A 35 5.76 -2.59 -17.19
N ASN A 36 7.07 -2.65 -17.46
CA ASN A 36 8.15 -3.08 -16.54
C ASN A 36 8.20 -2.40 -15.15
N ARG A 37 7.34 -1.42 -14.86
CA ARG A 37 7.31 -0.64 -13.62
C ARG A 37 5.92 -0.42 -13.04
N ASP A 38 4.91 -1.07 -13.60
CA ASP A 38 3.54 -0.92 -13.16
C ASP A 38 3.11 -2.16 -12.36
N LEU A 39 2.34 -1.93 -11.30
CA LEU A 39 1.69 -2.99 -10.56
C LEU A 39 0.18 -2.85 -10.76
N SER A 40 -0.50 -3.95 -11.01
CA SER A 40 -1.95 -4.00 -11.01
C SER A 40 -2.42 -4.57 -9.68
N VAL A 41 -3.32 -3.86 -9.00
CA VAL A 41 -4.05 -4.38 -7.85
C VAL A 41 -5.39 -4.89 -8.33
N VAL A 42 -5.66 -6.18 -8.09
CA VAL A 42 -6.85 -6.86 -8.60
C VAL A 42 -7.65 -7.47 -7.46
N ASP A 43 -8.96 -7.62 -7.68
CA ASP A 43 -9.84 -8.37 -6.79
C ASP A 43 -9.70 -9.89 -7.00
N PRO A 44 -10.38 -10.75 -6.20
CA PRO A 44 -10.29 -12.21 -6.34
C PRO A 44 -10.86 -12.75 -7.67
N ALA A 45 -11.63 -11.94 -8.39
CA ALA A 45 -12.13 -12.26 -9.73
C ALA A 45 -11.20 -11.75 -10.85
N ALA A 46 -9.98 -11.34 -10.50
CA ALA A 46 -8.97 -10.77 -11.39
C ALA A 46 -9.41 -9.47 -12.09
N ARG A 47 -10.34 -8.73 -11.51
CA ARG A 47 -10.71 -7.39 -11.99
C ARG A 47 -9.78 -6.36 -11.37
N THR A 48 -9.22 -5.49 -12.19
CA THR A 48 -8.40 -4.37 -11.72
C THR A 48 -9.21 -3.47 -10.80
N LEU A 49 -8.65 -3.21 -9.62
CA LEU A 49 -9.12 -2.23 -8.64
C LEU A 49 -8.44 -0.88 -8.89
N PHE A 50 -7.12 -0.92 -9.06
CA PHE A 50 -6.32 0.22 -9.52
C PHE A 50 -4.97 -0.26 -10.07
N GLN A 51 -4.34 0.56 -10.89
CA GLN A 51 -2.97 0.43 -11.34
C GLN A 51 -2.07 1.36 -10.55
N LEU A 52 -0.83 0.96 -10.31
CA LEU A 52 0.18 1.71 -9.60
C LEU A 52 1.40 1.90 -10.52
N THR A 53 1.71 3.16 -10.83
CA THR A 53 2.82 3.53 -11.72
C THR A 53 3.85 4.35 -10.97
N ARG A 54 5.13 4.02 -11.12
CA ARG A 54 6.24 4.79 -10.54
C ARG A 54 6.81 5.80 -11.55
N HIS A 55 6.83 7.07 -11.16
CA HIS A 55 7.41 8.16 -11.95
C HIS A 55 8.84 8.47 -11.53
N LEU A 56 9.81 7.86 -12.22
CA LEU A 56 11.24 7.97 -11.85
C LEU A 56 11.80 9.38 -11.95
N ASP A 57 11.31 10.16 -12.90
CA ASP A 57 11.79 11.52 -13.14
C ASP A 57 11.32 12.49 -12.04
N TRP A 58 10.38 12.06 -11.18
CA TRP A 58 9.75 12.87 -10.14
C TRP A 58 10.10 12.39 -8.74
N GLY A 59 11.26 11.73 -8.57
CA GLY A 59 11.70 11.18 -7.29
C GLY A 59 10.92 9.92 -6.87
N HIS A 60 10.62 9.77 -5.58
CA HIS A 60 9.77 8.68 -5.08
C HIS A 60 8.28 9.07 -5.22
N THR A 61 7.84 9.28 -6.45
CA THR A 61 6.45 9.61 -6.79
C THR A 61 5.77 8.42 -7.46
N PHE A 62 4.54 8.13 -7.03
CA PHE A 62 3.73 7.04 -7.53
C PHE A 62 2.31 7.53 -7.78
N GLU A 63 1.73 7.12 -8.89
CA GLU A 63 0.33 7.39 -9.21
C GLU A 63 -0.48 6.11 -9.14
N MET A 64 -1.71 6.25 -8.63
CA MET A 64 -2.71 5.21 -8.57
C MET A 64 -3.84 5.61 -9.51
N ALA A 65 -4.11 4.80 -10.53
CA ALA A 65 -5.16 5.04 -11.51
C ALA A 65 -6.26 3.98 -11.40
N LEU A 66 -7.52 4.41 -11.47
CA LEU A 66 -8.67 3.52 -11.55
C LEU A 66 -8.73 2.82 -12.92
N PRO A 67 -9.54 1.77 -13.10
CA PRO A 67 -9.63 1.03 -14.37
C PRO A 67 -10.14 1.84 -15.56
N ASN A 68 -10.72 3.01 -15.31
CA ASN A 68 -11.17 3.98 -16.30
C ASN A 68 -10.15 5.10 -16.56
N ASP A 69 -8.90 4.93 -16.10
CA ASP A 69 -7.80 5.89 -16.18
C ASP A 69 -7.98 7.18 -15.35
N ASP A 70 -9.03 7.27 -14.55
CA ASP A 70 -9.18 8.37 -13.58
C ASP A 70 -8.12 8.24 -12.48
N LEU A 71 -7.54 9.37 -12.07
CA LEU A 71 -6.60 9.41 -10.96
C LEU A 71 -7.32 9.05 -9.65
N LEU A 72 -6.89 7.98 -8.99
CA LEU A 72 -7.33 7.65 -7.63
C LEU A 72 -6.57 8.48 -6.60
N ALA A 73 -5.23 8.45 -6.69
CA ALA A 73 -4.36 9.18 -5.78
C ALA A 73 -2.92 9.26 -6.32
N THR A 74 -2.16 10.22 -5.82
CA THR A 74 -0.71 10.35 -6.00
C THR A 74 -0.05 10.25 -4.63
N LEU A 75 0.96 9.39 -4.53
CA LEU A 75 1.84 9.32 -3.37
C LEU A 75 3.18 9.97 -3.70
N HIS A 76 3.60 10.89 -2.86
CA HIS A 76 4.93 11.48 -2.91
C HIS A 76 5.67 11.20 -1.60
N GLN A 77 6.88 10.64 -1.69
CA GLN A 77 7.75 10.46 -0.54
C GLN A 77 9.03 11.28 -0.69
N GLU A 78 9.29 12.16 0.28
CA GLU A 78 10.52 12.91 0.41
C GLU A 78 11.19 12.56 1.74
N PHE A 79 12.36 11.93 1.70
CA PHE A 79 13.01 11.34 2.87
C PHE A 79 12.09 10.38 3.65
N ALA A 80 11.64 10.78 4.85
CA ALA A 80 10.70 10.02 5.68
C ALA A 80 9.27 10.58 5.59
N ASP A 81 9.09 11.74 5.00
CA ASP A 81 7.80 12.42 4.89
C ASP A 81 7.04 11.84 3.69
N THR A 82 5.79 11.48 3.92
CA THR A 82 4.94 10.81 2.94
C THR A 82 3.64 11.59 2.81
N THR A 83 3.33 12.03 1.59
CA THR A 83 2.12 12.78 1.28
C THR A 83 1.27 11.96 0.33
N LEU A 84 0.00 11.74 0.69
CA LEU A 84 -0.99 11.08 -0.16
C LEU A 84 -2.03 12.11 -0.60
N THR A 85 -2.08 12.40 -1.90
CA THR A 85 -3.06 13.31 -2.49
C THR A 85 -4.08 12.52 -3.29
N MET A 86 -5.35 12.59 -2.92
CA MET A 86 -6.45 11.94 -3.63
C MET A 86 -6.71 12.62 -4.99
N GLY A 87 -7.39 11.93 -5.90
CA GLY A 87 -7.71 12.44 -7.24
C GLY A 87 -8.59 13.69 -7.25
N ASP A 88 -9.37 13.92 -6.19
CA ASP A 88 -10.15 15.14 -5.96
C ASP A 88 -9.31 16.30 -5.37
N GLY A 89 -8.03 16.07 -5.10
CA GLY A 89 -7.09 17.01 -4.51
C GLY A 89 -7.06 17.00 -2.97
N ALA A 90 -7.86 16.17 -2.29
CA ALA A 90 -7.80 16.04 -0.84
C ALA A 90 -6.45 15.44 -0.42
N VAL A 91 -5.77 16.07 0.54
CA VAL A 91 -4.49 15.57 1.07
C VAL A 91 -4.74 14.80 2.34
N LEU A 92 -4.26 13.56 2.39
CA LEU A 92 -4.29 12.70 3.57
C LEU A 92 -2.90 12.68 4.21
N ASP A 93 -2.86 12.87 5.52
CA ASP A 93 -1.61 12.90 6.28
C ASP A 93 -1.18 11.47 6.62
N VAL A 94 0.00 11.06 6.16
CA VAL A 94 0.59 9.75 6.47
C VAL A 94 1.67 9.93 7.54
N ILE A 95 1.32 9.60 8.78
CA ILE A 95 2.18 9.84 9.95
C ILE A 95 2.89 8.53 10.33
N ALA A 96 4.20 8.49 10.13
CA ALA A 96 5.02 7.39 10.61
C ALA A 96 5.15 7.39 12.14
N ARG A 97 4.98 6.22 12.74
CA ARG A 97 5.17 5.93 14.17
C ARG A 97 6.23 4.84 14.34
N SER A 98 6.76 4.70 15.56
CA SER A 98 7.63 3.58 15.94
C SER A 98 8.81 3.34 14.98
N LEU A 99 9.59 4.38 14.65
CA LEU A 99 10.70 4.32 13.68
C LEU A 99 10.28 3.83 12.28
N GLY A 100 9.02 4.08 11.89
CA GLY A 100 8.47 3.71 10.59
C GLY A 100 7.97 2.27 10.49
N SER A 101 7.88 1.52 11.60
CA SER A 101 7.26 0.18 11.59
C SER A 101 5.73 0.23 11.64
N GLU A 102 5.18 1.37 12.04
CA GLU A 102 3.75 1.65 12.16
C GLU A 102 3.46 3.00 11.49
N PHE A 103 2.26 3.16 10.95
CA PHE A 103 1.84 4.43 10.37
C PHE A 103 0.33 4.62 10.48
N GLU A 104 -0.07 5.88 10.62
CA GLU A 104 -1.47 6.30 10.63
C GLU A 104 -1.75 7.12 9.38
N VAL A 105 -2.97 6.99 8.87
CA VAL A 105 -3.48 7.85 7.80
C VAL A 105 -4.64 8.64 8.37
N LEU A 106 -4.52 9.96 8.33
CA LEU A 106 -5.53 10.89 8.81
C LEU A 106 -6.16 11.66 7.64
N ASP A 107 -7.41 12.04 7.80
CA ASP A 107 -8.06 12.98 6.90
C ASP A 107 -7.69 14.44 7.23
N PRO A 108 -8.09 15.43 6.41
CA PRO A 108 -7.79 16.85 6.66
C PRO A 108 -8.35 17.40 7.97
N SER A 109 -9.35 16.74 8.57
CA SER A 109 -9.93 17.13 9.86
C SER A 109 -9.17 16.53 11.05
N GLY A 110 -8.22 15.63 10.79
CA GLY A 110 -7.47 14.88 11.80
C GLY A 110 -8.15 13.58 12.24
N GLU A 111 -9.22 13.14 11.56
CA GLU A 111 -9.88 11.87 11.83
C GLU A 111 -9.03 10.71 11.31
N LEU A 112 -8.93 9.64 12.11
CA LEU A 112 -8.18 8.44 11.76
C LEU A 112 -8.93 7.63 10.68
N LEU A 113 -8.33 7.50 9.51
CA LEU A 113 -8.85 6.69 8.40
C LEU A 113 -8.32 5.26 8.44
N ALA A 114 -7.04 5.09 8.80
CA ALA A 114 -6.44 3.77 8.93
C ALA A 114 -5.24 3.77 9.89
N PHE A 115 -5.06 2.65 10.57
CA PHE A 115 -3.86 2.32 11.33
C PHE A 115 -3.17 1.11 10.71
N ILE A 116 -1.87 1.23 10.46
CA ILE A 116 -1.05 0.22 9.82
C ILE A 116 0.08 -0.17 10.75
N ALA A 117 0.28 -1.48 10.93
CA ALA A 117 1.39 -2.00 11.72
C ALA A 117 1.93 -3.28 11.11
N ARG A 118 3.25 -3.47 11.17
CA ARG A 118 3.84 -4.80 11.01
C ARG A 118 3.62 -5.60 12.29
N ARG A 119 2.91 -6.72 12.17
CA ARG A 119 2.63 -7.59 13.31
C ARG A 119 2.96 -9.03 12.96
N ARG A 120 3.67 -9.69 13.88
CA ARG A 120 3.64 -11.15 13.94
C ARG A 120 2.21 -11.58 14.19
N CYS A 121 1.73 -12.54 13.42
CA CYS A 121 0.40 -13.11 13.56
C CYS A 121 0.46 -14.44 14.33
N PRO A 122 0.44 -14.43 15.67
CA PRO A 122 0.40 -15.68 16.42
C PRO A 122 -0.87 -16.46 16.09
N GLY A 123 -0.73 -17.72 15.66
CA GLY A 123 -1.84 -18.61 15.29
C GLY A 123 -2.19 -18.65 13.80
N ARG A 124 -1.60 -17.76 12.99
CA ARG A 124 -1.79 -17.71 11.53
C ARG A 124 -0.54 -18.20 10.83
N HIS A 125 -0.39 -19.51 10.75
CA HIS A 125 0.86 -20.17 10.34
C HIS A 125 1.25 -19.92 8.86
N HIS A 126 0.31 -19.46 8.03
CA HIS A 126 0.53 -19.21 6.61
C HIS A 126 0.86 -17.76 6.26
N LEU A 127 0.62 -16.82 7.20
CA LEU A 127 0.98 -15.42 7.01
C LEU A 127 2.47 -15.20 7.24
N ASP A 128 3.06 -14.34 6.40
CA ASP A 128 4.40 -13.81 6.63
C ASP A 128 4.45 -13.16 8.03
N PRO A 129 5.42 -13.53 8.90
CA PRO A 129 5.61 -12.90 10.21
C PRO A 129 5.76 -11.38 10.18
N GLU A 130 6.12 -10.81 9.03
CA GLU A 130 6.32 -9.38 8.79
C GLU A 130 5.22 -8.75 7.90
N ALA A 131 4.10 -9.45 7.69
CA ALA A 131 2.95 -8.91 6.96
C ALA A 131 2.44 -7.61 7.61
N HIS A 132 1.97 -6.69 6.76
CA HIS A 132 1.36 -5.45 7.23
C HIS A 132 -0.12 -5.70 7.51
N ARG A 133 -0.55 -5.40 8.74
CA ARG A 133 -1.97 -5.30 9.07
C ARG A 133 -2.44 -3.88 8.80
N ILE A 134 -3.51 -3.72 8.04
CA ILE A 134 -4.18 -2.46 7.77
C ILE A 134 -5.55 -2.53 8.42
N GLY A 135 -5.79 -1.70 9.44
CA GLY A 135 -7.11 -1.53 10.03
C GLY A 135 -7.71 -0.21 9.59
N PHE A 136 -8.76 -0.26 8.79
CA PHE A 136 -9.54 0.91 8.36
C PHE A 136 -10.58 1.28 9.42
N ALA A 137 -10.84 2.57 9.59
CA ALA A 137 -12.04 3.01 10.28
C ALA A 137 -13.29 2.59 9.49
N ALA A 138 -14.37 2.26 10.20
CA ALA A 138 -15.62 1.83 9.57
C ALA A 138 -16.21 2.92 8.64
N THR A 139 -15.91 4.18 8.92
CA THR A 139 -16.33 5.36 8.15
C THR A 139 -15.49 5.61 6.90
N THR A 140 -14.31 4.98 6.76
CA THR A 140 -13.39 5.24 5.64
C THR A 140 -14.01 4.84 4.29
N PRO A 141 -14.22 5.78 3.37
CA PRO A 141 -14.73 5.53 2.02
C PRO A 141 -13.89 4.54 1.22
N HIS A 142 -14.53 3.81 0.31
CA HIS A 142 -13.87 2.74 -0.45
C HIS A 142 -12.62 3.20 -1.22
N GLU A 143 -12.70 4.34 -1.90
CA GLU A 143 -11.58 4.92 -2.66
C GLU A 143 -10.39 5.27 -1.77
N GLN A 144 -10.65 5.88 -0.60
CA GLN A 144 -9.60 6.15 0.38
C GLN A 144 -8.97 4.86 0.90
N ARG A 145 -9.76 3.80 1.14
CA ARG A 145 -9.21 2.49 1.52
C ARG A 145 -8.28 1.93 0.44
N LEU A 146 -8.64 2.07 -0.85
CA LEU A 146 -7.79 1.63 -1.98
C LEU A 146 -6.50 2.46 -2.06
N ALA A 147 -6.59 3.78 -1.92
CA ALA A 147 -5.42 4.67 -1.92
C ALA A 147 -4.46 4.37 -0.75
N ILE A 148 -5.01 4.11 0.43
CA ILE A 148 -4.25 3.71 1.62
C ILE A 148 -3.57 2.35 1.38
N LEU A 149 -4.27 1.36 0.82
CA LEU A 149 -3.67 0.07 0.44
C LEU A 149 -2.49 0.27 -0.53
N GLY A 150 -2.68 1.10 -1.56
CA GLY A 150 -1.62 1.48 -2.50
C GLY A 150 -0.42 2.12 -1.81
N THR A 151 -0.66 2.97 -0.82
CA THR A 151 0.38 3.61 -0.01
C THR A 151 1.21 2.57 0.73
N VAL A 152 0.58 1.59 1.38
CA VAL A 152 1.30 0.52 2.09
C VAL A 152 2.18 -0.28 1.13
N ILE A 153 1.67 -0.61 -0.07
CA ILE A 153 2.42 -1.31 -1.11
C ILE A 153 3.66 -0.50 -1.51
N VAL A 154 3.50 0.79 -1.81
CA VAL A 154 4.61 1.67 -2.21
C VAL A 154 5.67 1.76 -1.12
N LEU A 155 5.27 2.01 0.13
CA LEU A 155 6.21 2.13 1.25
C LEU A 155 7.00 0.83 1.47
N ASP A 156 6.35 -0.32 1.32
CA ASP A 156 7.04 -1.62 1.41
C ASP A 156 8.02 -1.84 0.24
N LEU A 157 7.67 -1.40 -0.97
CA LEU A 157 8.57 -1.45 -2.13
C LEU A 157 9.81 -0.57 -1.92
N ILE A 158 9.63 0.68 -1.50
CA ILE A 158 10.73 1.62 -1.26
C ILE A 158 11.67 1.08 -0.17
N ARG A 159 11.10 0.57 0.93
CA ARG A 159 11.88 -0.04 2.01
C ARG A 159 12.72 -1.22 1.51
N ALA A 160 12.14 -2.11 0.71
CA ALA A 160 12.88 -3.25 0.18
C ALA A 160 13.92 -2.88 -0.88
N GLU A 161 13.72 -1.78 -1.62
CA GLU A 161 14.73 -1.21 -2.51
C GLU A 161 15.91 -0.66 -1.69
N GLY A 162 15.64 0.11 -0.64
CA GLY A 162 16.67 0.63 0.27
C GLY A 162 17.47 -0.48 0.95
N ALA A 163 16.81 -1.52 1.45
CA ALA A 163 17.48 -2.68 2.05
C ALA A 163 18.39 -3.41 1.05
N ARG A 164 17.92 -3.61 -0.19
CA ARG A 164 18.73 -4.20 -1.27
C ARG A 164 19.92 -3.32 -1.66
N PHE A 165 19.73 -2.00 -1.68
CA PHE A 165 20.81 -1.06 -1.93
C PHE A 165 21.89 -1.14 -0.85
N LEU A 166 21.50 -1.14 0.43
CA LEU A 166 22.43 -1.28 1.55
C LEU A 166 23.16 -2.63 1.51
N ALA A 167 22.45 -3.74 1.30
CA ALA A 167 23.06 -5.07 1.24
C ALA A 167 24.06 -5.24 0.10
N ARG A 168 23.91 -4.50 -1.01
CA ARG A 168 24.84 -4.54 -2.15
C ARG A 168 26.07 -3.65 -1.98
N ASN A 169 25.99 -2.64 -1.12
CA ASN A 169 27.02 -1.59 -1.01
C ASN A 169 27.73 -1.56 0.37
N LEU A 170 27.29 -2.38 1.32
CA LEU A 170 28.02 -2.64 2.56
C LEU A 170 28.99 -3.81 2.35
N PRO A 171 30.25 -3.70 2.83
CA PRO A 171 31.31 -4.69 2.63
C PRO A 171 31.09 -6.00 3.39
#